data_AF-A0A7Y1MI31-F1
#
_entry.id   AF-A0A7Y1MI31-F1
#
_cell.length_a   1.000
_cell.length_b   1.000
_cell.length_c   1.000
_cell.angle_alpha   90.00
_cell.angle_beta   90.00
_cell.angle_gamma   90.00
#
_symmetry.space_group_name_H-M   'P 1'
#
loop_
_entity.id
_entity.type
_entity.pdbx_description
1 polymer ?
#
loop_
_entity_poly.entity_id
_entity_poly.type
_entity_poly.pdbx_seq_one_letter_code
_entity_poly.pdbx_strand_id
1 'polypeptide(L)'
;MTDQTQRLEIATVRAEIGSNITYKFNNDALDAAEIPTDSGPIPNLKQVIRDIKEEALDETLRAELFAAAGSGMVGFSEAQTYASGTVGDAIKTLLRRAIFIPPIGGGSDDAAAINARMAAEGAGADLFLDDGGYLQAVRLTVPECQFWHGAGGQRGTTFTKIANCDAIYVGNLSRISDLNFEGVGATFTGRGIICEGFSGSVERCRSNLMKGFALCFPGNAGGWNITSFEGSTFEPATVAAIDFGGISTVRPIFLRGIWCSGGFIDVTGSGNGCSMSEFYMTTLKHGAGAGLMHFANGRFGNTSPLIVSGGGSTFTGISFAGAVNIVSGVGHRFAGCEGEITEDSASNSNSFDARGTITNTGWTQASGTAPSIGNGSLTLNYVRSGRIVTVQLRLEFGSTTTAGDGAAPWTFALPFVATPNINADGMAGNAFDASASTDFVVFGQIPGGGSLLNFGRNGAGVRAGTPFSWAVGDRLSASLTYLVR
;
A
#
# COMPACT_ATOMS: atom_id res chain seq x y z
N MET A 1 -26.11 26.18 116.54
CA MET A 1 -24.85 26.66 115.94
C MET A 1 -24.06 25.57 115.19
N THR A 2 -24.40 24.28 115.30
CA THR A 2 -23.64 23.16 114.69
C THR A 2 -23.90 22.93 113.17
N ASP A 3 -25.06 23.35 112.63
CA ASP A 3 -25.45 23.11 111.22
C ASP A 3 -24.76 24.07 110.22
N GLN A 4 -24.44 25.30 110.64
CA GLN A 4 -23.84 26.30 109.75
C GLN A 4 -22.37 26.01 109.43
N THR A 5 -21.61 25.48 110.39
CA THR A 5 -20.19 25.14 110.22
C THR A 5 -19.99 23.95 109.27
N GLN A 6 -20.81 22.90 109.39
CA GLN A 6 -20.77 21.75 108.48
C GLN A 6 -21.13 22.13 107.04
N ARG A 7 -22.12 23.02 106.85
CA ARG A 7 -22.46 23.53 105.51
C ARG A 7 -21.33 24.34 104.90
N LEU A 8 -20.59 25.10 105.72
CA LEU A 8 -19.43 25.87 105.27
C LEU A 8 -18.27 24.94 104.86
N GLU A 9 -17.94 23.93 105.67
CA GLU A 9 -16.90 22.94 105.33
C GLU A 9 -17.23 22.18 104.05
N ILE A 10 -18.48 21.71 103.89
CA ILE A 10 -18.91 21.04 102.66
C ILE A 10 -18.80 21.98 101.45
N ALA A 11 -19.17 23.26 101.61
CA ALA A 11 -19.04 24.24 100.53
C ALA A 11 -17.57 24.51 100.16
N THR A 12 -16.68 24.60 101.16
CA THR A 12 -15.24 24.80 100.94
C THR A 12 -14.62 23.59 100.25
N VAL A 13 -14.90 22.37 100.72
CA VAL A 13 -14.40 21.13 100.10
C VAL A 13 -14.90 21.00 98.65
N ARG A 14 -16.17 21.34 98.38
CA ARG A 14 -16.71 21.33 97.01
C ARG A 14 -16.05 22.38 96.11
N ALA A 15 -15.76 23.57 96.64
CA ALA A 15 -15.05 24.61 95.91
C ALA A 15 -13.61 24.20 95.58
N GLU A 16 -12.92 23.54 96.53
CA GLU A 16 -11.55 23.06 96.34
C GLU A 16 -11.49 21.91 95.31
N ILE A 17 -12.42 20.95 95.38
CA ILE A 17 -12.54 19.88 94.38
C ILE A 17 -12.81 20.46 92.98
N GLY A 18 -13.77 21.38 92.85
CA GLY A 18 -14.08 22.03 91.57
C GLY A 18 -12.90 22.83 91.01
N SER A 19 -12.18 23.54 91.87
CA SER A 19 -10.96 24.27 91.48
C SER A 19 -9.85 23.34 90.99
N ASN A 20 -9.65 22.20 91.65
CA ASN A 20 -8.63 21.22 91.28
C ASN A 20 -8.95 20.52 89.95
N ILE A 21 -10.22 20.15 89.72
CA ILE A 21 -10.68 19.61 88.43
C ILE A 21 -10.43 20.61 87.30
N THR A 22 -10.79 21.88 87.51
CA THR A 22 -10.60 22.94 86.51
C THR A 22 -9.11 23.20 86.23
N TYR A 23 -8.27 23.13 87.27
CA TYR A 23 -6.83 23.28 87.12
C TYR A 23 -6.22 22.15 86.28
N LYS A 24 -6.56 20.89 86.60
CA LYS A 24 -6.08 19.72 85.87
C LYS A 24 -6.57 19.68 84.44
N PHE A 25 -7.84 20.02 84.20
CA PHE A 25 -8.41 20.04 82.85
C PHE A 25 -7.65 20.98 81.92
N ASN A 26 -7.22 22.13 82.41
CA ASN A 26 -6.53 23.14 81.61
C ASN A 26 -5.01 22.95 81.51
N ASN A 27 -4.37 22.41 82.55
CA ASN A 27 -2.90 22.47 82.66
C ASN A 27 -2.19 21.14 82.50
N ASP A 28 -2.86 20.00 82.75
CA ASP A 28 -2.22 18.70 82.71
C ASP A 28 -1.58 18.41 81.33
N ALA A 29 -0.55 17.58 81.32
CA ALA A 29 0.14 17.16 80.11
C ALA A 29 -0.73 16.17 79.30
N LEU A 30 -0.42 16.02 78.01
CA LEU A 30 -1.20 15.14 77.10
C LEU A 30 -1.21 13.67 77.56
N ASP A 31 -0.14 13.24 78.21
CA ASP A 31 0.11 11.89 78.73
C ASP A 31 -0.24 11.74 80.22
N ALA A 32 -0.80 12.77 80.86
CA ALA A 32 -1.25 12.69 82.23
C ALA A 32 -2.42 11.69 82.37
N ALA A 33 -2.55 11.08 83.56
CA ALA A 33 -3.72 10.28 83.88
C ALA A 33 -5.00 11.12 83.82
N GLU A 34 -6.11 10.50 83.40
CA GLU A 34 -7.42 11.15 83.35
C GLU A 34 -7.83 11.68 84.74
N ILE A 35 -8.61 12.76 84.74
CA ILE A 35 -9.02 13.46 85.95
C ILE A 35 -10.13 12.63 86.62
N PRO A 36 -9.90 12.07 87.81
CA PRO A 36 -10.89 11.23 88.46
C PRO A 36 -12.08 12.08 88.93
N THR A 37 -13.28 11.71 88.52
CA THR A 37 -14.54 12.29 89.02
C THR A 37 -15.47 11.17 89.49
N ASP A 38 -16.47 11.51 90.31
CA ASP A 38 -17.47 10.54 90.80
C ASP A 38 -18.31 9.91 89.66
N SER A 39 -18.39 10.59 88.51
CA SER A 39 -19.06 10.10 87.29
C SER A 39 -18.16 9.28 86.36
N GLY A 40 -16.89 9.06 86.75
CA GLY A 40 -15.86 8.42 85.94
C GLY A 40 -14.72 9.38 85.59
N PRO A 41 -13.55 8.87 85.18
CA PRO A 41 -12.45 9.72 84.76
C PRO A 41 -12.82 10.56 83.53
N ILE A 42 -12.34 11.80 83.46
CA ILE A 42 -12.49 12.66 82.28
C ILE A 42 -11.12 13.04 81.70
N PRO A 43 -10.98 13.12 80.36
CA PRO A 43 -9.75 13.57 79.73
C PRO A 43 -9.48 15.05 80.01
N ASN A 44 -8.21 15.45 80.03
CA ASN A 44 -7.84 16.86 80.05
C ASN A 44 -8.00 17.51 78.66
N LEU A 45 -7.92 18.83 78.59
CA LEU A 45 -8.14 19.59 77.36
C LEU A 45 -7.20 19.15 76.21
N LYS A 46 -5.94 18.81 76.51
CA LYS A 46 -4.98 18.39 75.48
C LYS A 46 -5.33 17.02 74.91
N GLN A 47 -5.82 16.10 75.74
CA GLN A 47 -6.31 14.80 75.32
C GLN A 47 -7.55 14.93 74.43
N VAL A 48 -8.52 15.75 74.83
CA VAL A 48 -9.71 16.06 74.02
C VAL A 48 -9.33 16.62 72.65
N ILE A 49 -8.37 17.56 72.59
CA ILE A 49 -7.92 18.15 71.32
C ILE A 49 -7.21 17.11 70.43
N ARG A 50 -6.45 16.18 71.00
CA ARG A 50 -5.80 15.10 70.24
C ARG A 50 -6.87 14.19 69.62
N ASP A 51 -7.82 13.74 70.41
CA ASP A 51 -8.83 12.79 69.96
C ASP A 51 -9.69 13.40 68.83
N ILE A 52 -10.05 14.70 68.94
CA ILE A 52 -10.71 15.44 67.85
C ILE A 52 -9.86 15.49 66.58
N LYS A 53 -8.53 15.68 66.70
CA LYS A 53 -7.63 15.72 65.53
C LYS A 53 -7.45 14.35 64.89
N GLU A 54 -7.40 13.28 65.69
CA GLU A 54 -7.29 11.91 65.21
C GLU A 54 -8.58 11.46 64.50
N GLU A 55 -9.75 11.82 65.04
CA GLU A 55 -11.05 11.55 64.42
C GLU A 55 -11.20 12.27 63.07
N ALA A 56 -10.81 13.56 62.99
CA ALA A 56 -10.83 14.31 61.73
C ALA A 56 -9.88 13.74 60.66
N LEU A 57 -8.73 13.21 61.08
CA LEU A 57 -7.77 12.56 60.18
C LEU A 57 -8.33 11.23 59.64
N ASP A 58 -8.96 10.42 60.50
CA ASP A 58 -9.57 9.13 60.14
C ASP A 58 -10.76 9.34 59.18
N GLU A 59 -11.57 10.38 59.38
CA GLU A 59 -12.70 10.72 58.50
C GLU A 59 -12.23 11.15 57.10
N THR A 60 -11.15 11.94 57.02
CA THR A 60 -10.53 12.34 55.75
C THR A 60 -9.94 11.12 55.00
N LEU A 61 -9.23 10.25 55.72
CA LEU A 61 -8.64 9.04 55.15
C LEU A 61 -9.72 8.05 54.67
N ARG A 62 -10.83 7.91 55.41
CA ARG A 62 -11.99 7.12 54.97
C ARG A 62 -12.64 7.72 53.73
N ALA A 63 -12.79 9.04 53.64
CA ALA A 63 -13.35 9.68 52.44
C ALA A 63 -12.48 9.41 51.19
N GLU A 64 -11.15 9.36 51.33
CA GLU A 64 -10.22 9.02 50.25
C GLU A 64 -10.25 7.52 49.89
N LEU A 65 -10.40 6.62 50.88
CA LEU A 65 -10.40 5.16 50.68
C LEU A 65 -11.75 4.58 50.23
N PHE A 66 -12.88 5.25 50.51
CA PHE A 66 -14.24 4.77 50.17
C PHE A 66 -14.81 5.40 48.89
N ALA A 67 -14.01 6.12 48.09
CA ALA A 67 -14.38 6.43 46.71
C ALA A 67 -14.55 5.12 45.90
N ALA A 68 -15.52 5.08 44.98
CA ALA A 68 -16.03 3.86 44.36
C ALA A 68 -14.95 2.90 43.81
N ALA A 69 -15.15 1.59 44.02
CA ALA A 69 -14.24 0.53 43.60
C ALA A 69 -13.89 0.62 42.10
N GLY A 70 -12.60 0.83 41.82
CA GLY A 70 -12.04 1.13 40.49
C GLY A 70 -11.09 2.32 40.50
N SER A 71 -11.13 3.17 41.54
CA SER A 71 -10.25 4.32 41.72
C SER A 71 -8.87 3.95 42.28
N GLY A 72 -8.16 3.03 41.62
CA GLY A 72 -6.70 2.98 41.70
C GLY A 72 -6.10 4.21 41.01
N MET A 73 -6.48 5.41 41.44
CA MET A 73 -5.87 6.65 40.98
C MET A 73 -4.50 6.73 41.62
N VAL A 74 -3.45 6.42 40.85
CA VAL A 74 -2.19 7.12 41.07
C VAL A 74 -2.51 8.59 40.79
N GLY A 75 -2.56 9.42 41.83
CA GLY A 75 -2.71 10.86 41.67
C GLY A 75 -1.56 11.39 40.83
N PHE A 76 -1.82 11.60 39.54
CA PHE A 76 -0.87 12.20 38.61
C PHE A 76 -1.34 13.61 38.29
N SER A 77 -0.58 14.60 38.75
CA SER A 77 -0.72 15.98 38.33
C SER A 77 0.33 16.30 37.27
N GLU A 78 -0.10 16.73 36.08
CA GLU A 78 0.81 17.21 35.03
C GLU A 78 1.55 18.49 35.46
N ALA A 79 0.93 19.31 36.31
CA ALA A 79 1.50 20.55 36.81
C ALA A 79 2.61 20.32 37.86
N GLN A 80 2.68 19.13 38.46
CA GLN A 80 3.65 18.83 39.50
C GLN A 80 5.02 18.45 38.91
N THR A 81 6.10 18.94 39.52
CA THR A 81 7.47 18.47 39.22
C THR A 81 7.74 17.21 40.04
N TYR A 82 8.08 16.12 39.37
CA TYR A 82 8.48 14.87 40.00
C TYR A 82 10.01 14.78 40.04
N ALA A 83 10.56 14.20 41.12
CA ALA A 83 11.99 13.95 41.21
C ALA A 83 12.40 12.86 40.20
N SER A 84 13.61 12.99 39.64
CA SER A 84 14.12 12.05 38.64
C SER A 84 14.15 10.62 39.15
N GLY A 85 13.70 9.66 38.33
CA GLY A 85 13.68 8.23 38.66
C GLY A 85 12.47 7.78 39.48
N THR A 86 11.52 8.68 39.74
CA THR A 86 10.22 8.31 40.34
C THR A 86 9.24 7.81 39.30
N VAL A 87 8.22 7.07 39.73
CA VAL A 87 7.10 6.64 38.86
C VAL A 87 6.39 7.86 38.24
N GLY A 88 6.23 8.96 38.98
CA GLY A 88 5.66 10.21 38.46
C GLY A 88 6.51 10.86 37.37
N ASP A 89 7.85 10.85 37.51
CA ASP A 89 8.78 11.33 36.48
C ASP A 89 8.75 10.44 35.23
N ALA A 90 8.68 9.12 35.40
CA ALA A 90 8.54 8.17 34.30
C ALA A 90 7.20 8.33 33.56
N ILE A 91 6.08 8.44 34.29
CA ILE A 91 4.75 8.69 33.71
C ILE A 91 4.72 10.04 32.99
N LYS A 92 5.28 11.11 33.59
CA LYS A 92 5.35 12.43 32.95
C LYS A 92 6.20 12.40 31.68
N THR A 93 7.28 11.63 31.66
CA THR A 93 8.13 11.44 30.49
C THR A 93 7.41 10.66 29.38
N LEU A 94 6.63 9.64 29.74
CA LEU A 94 5.81 8.87 28.80
C LEU A 94 4.65 9.70 28.22
N LEU A 95 3.91 10.43 29.06
CA LEU A 95 2.78 11.26 28.65
C LEU A 95 3.20 12.48 27.84
N ARG A 96 4.43 12.99 28.00
CA ARG A 96 4.99 14.02 27.12
C ARG A 96 5.21 13.53 25.68
N ARG A 97 5.30 12.21 25.48
CA ARG A 97 5.54 11.62 24.15
C ARG A 97 4.28 11.06 23.51
N ALA A 98 3.29 10.65 24.30
CA ALA A 98 2.03 10.07 23.83
C ALA A 98 0.86 11.03 24.09
N ILE A 99 0.30 11.58 23.02
CA ILE A 99 -0.80 12.54 23.06
C ILE A 99 -2.08 11.83 22.64
N PHE A 100 -3.13 11.91 23.46
CA PHE A 100 -4.43 11.30 23.17
C PHE A 100 -5.45 12.38 22.80
N ILE A 101 -6.14 12.23 21.68
CA ILE A 101 -7.15 13.18 21.20
C ILE A 101 -8.45 12.45 20.84
N PRO A 102 -9.55 12.62 21.62
CA PRO A 102 -10.88 12.18 21.22
C PRO A 102 -11.48 13.11 20.16
N PRO A 103 -12.52 12.67 19.41
CA PRO A 103 -13.29 13.57 18.55
C PRO A 103 -13.98 14.66 19.40
N ILE A 104 -13.87 15.91 18.98
CA ILE A 104 -14.42 17.09 19.68
C ILE A 104 -15.96 17.05 19.67
N GLY A 105 -16.55 16.54 18.58
CA GLY A 105 -18.00 16.47 18.39
C GLY A 105 -18.66 17.81 18.03
N GLY A 106 -19.99 17.79 17.90
CA GLY A 106 -20.79 19.01 17.74
C GLY A 106 -20.65 19.74 16.39
N GLY A 107 -20.09 19.11 15.35
CA GLY A 107 -19.94 19.73 14.03
C GLY A 107 -18.66 20.57 13.85
N SER A 108 -17.76 20.58 14.84
CA SER A 108 -16.51 21.35 14.82
C SER A 108 -15.43 20.70 13.96
N ASP A 109 -14.49 21.47 13.42
CA ASP A 109 -13.34 20.97 12.67
C ASP A 109 -12.26 20.41 13.61
N ASP A 110 -12.17 19.10 13.70
CA ASP A 110 -11.16 18.41 14.51
C ASP A 110 -9.74 18.59 13.94
N ALA A 111 -9.61 18.68 12.61
CA ALA A 111 -8.31 18.71 11.95
C ALA A 111 -7.51 19.97 12.28
N ALA A 112 -8.17 21.13 12.40
CA ALA A 112 -7.51 22.37 12.81
C ALA A 112 -6.96 22.28 14.24
N ALA A 113 -7.72 21.70 15.17
CA ALA A 113 -7.30 21.54 16.55
C ALA A 113 -6.13 20.55 16.68
N ILE A 114 -6.18 19.42 15.97
CA ILE A 114 -5.11 18.42 15.93
C ILE A 114 -3.82 19.04 15.37
N ASN A 115 -3.90 19.76 14.24
CA ASN A 115 -2.75 20.43 13.65
C ASN A 115 -2.10 21.43 14.62
N ALA A 116 -2.91 22.28 15.27
CA ALA A 116 -2.40 23.26 16.21
C ALA A 116 -1.70 22.60 17.40
N ARG A 117 -2.28 21.52 17.93
CA ARG A 117 -1.70 20.74 19.03
C ARG A 117 -0.38 20.08 18.61
N MET A 118 -0.38 19.30 17.53
CA MET A 118 0.79 18.53 17.12
C MET A 118 1.94 19.40 16.60
N ALA A 119 1.65 20.58 16.07
CA ALA A 119 2.67 21.56 15.71
C ALA A 119 3.41 22.12 16.94
N ALA A 120 2.70 22.30 18.07
CA ALA A 120 3.31 22.82 19.30
C ALA A 120 4.26 21.80 19.97
N GLU A 121 4.02 20.50 19.76
CA GLU A 121 4.79 19.41 20.37
C GLU A 121 6.12 19.16 19.62
N GLY A 122 6.16 19.43 18.30
CA GLY A 122 7.36 19.30 17.49
C GLY A 122 7.74 17.84 17.15
N ALA A 123 8.94 17.64 16.60
CA ALA A 123 9.37 16.32 16.11
C ALA A 123 9.48 15.26 17.23
N GLY A 124 9.15 14.00 16.93
CA GLY A 124 9.32 12.87 17.86
C GLY A 124 8.14 12.59 18.80
N ALA A 125 7.04 13.32 18.66
CA ALA A 125 5.79 13.08 19.39
C ALA A 125 4.91 12.03 18.70
N ASP A 126 4.24 11.21 19.50
CA ASP A 126 3.28 10.19 19.05
C ASP A 126 1.85 10.65 19.37
N LEU A 127 0.98 10.61 18.37
CA LEU A 127 -0.45 10.92 18.49
C LEU A 127 -1.26 9.63 18.50
N PHE A 128 -2.20 9.53 19.43
CA PHE A 128 -3.20 8.48 19.53
C PHE A 128 -4.59 9.12 19.42
N LEU A 129 -5.31 8.73 18.38
CA LEU A 129 -6.68 9.16 18.13
C LEU A 129 -7.62 8.06 18.63
N ASP A 130 -8.62 8.45 19.41
CA ASP A 130 -9.64 7.50 19.87
C ASP A 130 -10.52 7.02 18.71
N ASP A 131 -11.29 5.96 18.96
CA ASP A 131 -12.26 5.44 18.00
C ASP A 131 -13.40 6.45 17.82
N GLY A 132 -13.76 6.76 16.57
CA GLY A 132 -14.84 7.69 16.30
C GLY A 132 -14.71 8.51 15.02
N GLY A 133 -15.73 9.36 14.81
CA GLY A 133 -15.84 10.25 13.66
C GLY A 133 -15.28 11.64 13.95
N TYR A 134 -14.30 12.04 13.17
CA TYR A 134 -13.67 13.36 13.16
C TYR A 134 -14.12 14.12 11.92
N LEU A 135 -14.36 15.41 12.04
CA LEU A 135 -14.68 16.28 10.91
C LEU A 135 -13.44 17.06 10.47
N GLN A 136 -13.33 17.25 9.16
CA GLN A 136 -12.14 17.81 8.55
C GLN A 136 -12.49 18.94 7.58
N ALA A 137 -12.16 20.19 7.94
CA ALA A 137 -12.24 21.34 7.04
C ALA A 137 -10.87 21.76 6.48
N VAL A 138 -9.78 21.38 7.15
CA VAL A 138 -8.40 21.68 6.73
C VAL A 138 -7.57 20.40 6.57
N ARG A 139 -6.47 20.47 5.81
CA ARG A 139 -5.55 19.34 5.64
C ARG A 139 -4.83 19.03 6.96
N LEU A 140 -4.85 17.77 7.41
CA LEU A 140 -3.99 17.30 8.50
C LEU A 140 -2.53 17.30 8.06
N THR A 141 -1.62 17.72 8.94
CA THR A 141 -0.19 17.76 8.66
C THR A 141 0.54 17.01 9.75
N VAL A 142 1.10 15.84 9.42
CA VAL A 142 2.01 15.09 10.28
C VAL A 142 3.40 15.73 10.10
N PRO A 143 3.93 16.43 11.12
CA PRO A 143 5.29 16.93 11.11
C PRO A 143 6.31 15.79 11.00
N GLU A 144 7.56 16.14 10.75
CA GLU A 144 8.64 15.17 10.61
C GLU A 144 8.86 14.36 11.90
N CYS A 145 9.22 13.09 11.74
CA CYS A 145 9.51 12.16 12.83
C CYS A 145 8.35 11.98 13.85
N GLN A 146 7.09 12.13 13.44
CA GLN A 146 5.93 11.86 14.29
C GLN A 146 5.18 10.60 13.85
N PHE A 147 4.61 9.86 14.81
CA PHE A 147 3.81 8.67 14.55
C PHE A 147 2.37 8.87 15.03
N TRP A 148 1.41 8.76 14.11
CA TRP A 148 0.00 8.96 14.42
C TRP A 148 -0.77 7.64 14.27
N HIS A 149 -1.57 7.32 15.28
CA HIS A 149 -2.25 6.04 15.41
C HIS A 149 -3.75 6.26 15.63
N GLY A 150 -4.58 5.64 14.80
CA GLY A 150 -6.02 5.50 15.08
C GLY A 150 -6.32 4.27 15.93
N ALA A 151 -7.46 4.32 16.62
CA ALA A 151 -8.04 3.18 17.31
C ALA A 151 -9.11 2.49 16.43
N GLY A 152 -9.46 1.25 16.78
CA GLY A 152 -10.54 0.50 16.10
C GLY A 152 -10.17 -0.06 14.72
N GLY A 153 -8.89 0.00 14.33
CA GLY A 153 -8.39 -0.48 13.03
C GLY A 153 -8.72 0.45 11.87
N GLN A 154 -8.60 -0.05 10.63
CA GLN A 154 -8.74 0.71 9.36
C GLN A 154 -9.99 1.58 9.18
N ARG A 155 -11.01 1.45 10.03
CA ARG A 155 -12.30 2.14 9.91
C ARG A 155 -12.79 2.75 11.23
N GLY A 156 -12.06 2.59 12.33
CA GLY A 156 -12.47 3.11 13.63
C GLY A 156 -12.32 4.62 13.70
N THR A 157 -11.08 5.11 13.67
CA THR A 157 -10.78 6.53 13.54
C THR A 157 -11.01 7.03 12.10
N THR A 158 -12.15 7.71 11.88
CA THR A 158 -12.57 8.19 10.56
C THR A 158 -12.64 9.70 10.48
N PHE A 159 -11.86 10.31 9.59
CA PHE A 159 -11.96 11.71 9.22
C PHE A 159 -12.89 11.88 8.02
N THR A 160 -13.95 12.68 8.16
CA THR A 160 -14.89 13.01 7.08
C THR A 160 -14.73 14.46 6.67
N LYS A 161 -14.51 14.70 5.37
CA LYS A 161 -14.39 16.06 4.84
C LYS A 161 -15.70 16.84 4.98
N ILE A 162 -15.57 18.09 5.42
CA ILE A 162 -16.65 19.10 5.45
C ILE A 162 -16.28 20.36 4.64
N ALA A 163 -15.11 20.38 3.99
CA ALA A 163 -14.67 21.43 3.08
C ALA A 163 -13.66 20.90 2.04
N ASN A 164 -13.35 21.74 1.04
CA ASN A 164 -12.29 21.47 0.07
C ASN A 164 -10.91 21.49 0.74
N CYS A 165 -10.28 20.33 0.87
CA CYS A 165 -8.92 20.18 1.40
C CYS A 165 -8.31 18.85 0.94
N ASP A 166 -6.99 18.71 0.96
CA ASP A 166 -6.38 17.37 0.96
C ASP A 166 -6.59 16.71 2.33
N ALA A 167 -6.65 15.38 2.40
CA ALA A 167 -6.91 14.68 3.66
C ALA A 167 -5.73 14.78 4.64
N ILE A 168 -4.55 14.30 4.25
CA ILE A 168 -3.40 14.32 5.14
C ILE A 168 -2.09 14.42 4.38
N TYR A 169 -1.19 15.23 4.92
CA TYR A 169 0.22 15.28 4.53
C TYR A 169 1.05 14.53 5.58
N VAL A 170 1.90 13.60 5.12
CA VAL A 170 2.80 12.86 6.00
C VAL A 170 4.25 13.27 5.71
N GLY A 171 4.89 13.89 6.71
CA GLY A 171 6.27 14.38 6.61
C GLY A 171 7.34 13.30 6.61
N ASN A 172 8.60 13.73 6.53
CA ASN A 172 9.78 12.88 6.53
C ASN A 172 9.86 12.02 7.80
N LEU A 173 10.27 10.75 7.64
CA LEU A 173 10.50 9.84 8.76
C LEU A 173 9.26 9.61 9.66
N SER A 174 8.07 9.94 9.16
CA SER A 174 6.82 9.88 9.91
C SER A 174 6.01 8.63 9.55
N ARG A 175 5.04 8.32 10.40
CA ARG A 175 4.16 7.15 10.25
C ARG A 175 2.72 7.52 10.53
N ILE A 176 1.81 6.95 9.77
CA ILE A 176 0.40 6.90 10.13
C ILE A 176 -0.08 5.45 10.12
N SER A 177 -0.96 5.10 11.06
CA SER A 177 -1.61 3.79 11.07
C SER A 177 -3.06 3.83 11.52
N ASP A 178 -3.87 2.93 10.97
CA ASP A 178 -5.26 2.71 11.40
C ASP A 178 -6.16 3.95 11.25
N LEU A 179 -5.92 4.75 10.19
CA LEU A 179 -6.70 5.95 9.88
C LEU A 179 -7.54 5.78 8.61
N ASN A 180 -8.79 6.20 8.68
CA ASN A 180 -9.69 6.27 7.54
C ASN A 180 -9.97 7.73 7.16
N PHE A 181 -9.89 8.03 5.85
CA PHE A 181 -10.24 9.33 5.30
C PHE A 181 -11.39 9.19 4.30
N GLU A 182 -12.52 9.81 4.59
CA GLU A 182 -13.70 9.86 3.73
C GLU A 182 -13.71 11.19 2.98
N GLY A 183 -13.44 11.12 1.67
CA GLY A 183 -13.23 12.30 0.82
C GLY A 183 -14.50 13.04 0.42
N VAL A 184 -15.66 12.37 0.46
CA VAL A 184 -16.96 12.92 0.01
C VAL A 184 -16.81 13.59 -1.38
N GLY A 185 -16.13 12.90 -2.30
CA GLY A 185 -15.65 13.48 -3.57
C GLY A 185 -16.73 13.97 -4.54
N ALA A 186 -18.00 13.64 -4.28
CA ALA A 186 -19.13 14.25 -4.98
C ALA A 186 -19.31 15.75 -4.64
N THR A 187 -18.85 16.16 -3.45
CA THR A 187 -19.05 17.51 -2.90
C THR A 187 -17.73 18.26 -2.76
N PHE A 188 -16.68 17.60 -2.24
CA PHE A 188 -15.41 18.25 -1.91
C PHE A 188 -14.26 17.80 -2.79
N THR A 189 -13.35 18.74 -3.08
CA THR A 189 -12.12 18.49 -3.83
C THR A 189 -10.96 18.06 -2.92
N GLY A 190 -9.81 17.79 -3.53
CA GLY A 190 -8.56 17.44 -2.85
C GLY A 190 -8.24 15.94 -2.85
N ARG A 191 -7.00 15.65 -2.48
CA ARG A 191 -6.38 14.32 -2.45
C ARG A 191 -6.60 13.65 -1.09
N GLY A 192 -6.25 12.36 -1.01
CA GLY A 192 -6.21 11.57 0.21
C GLY A 192 -4.87 11.71 0.93
N ILE A 193 -4.18 10.60 1.12
CA ILE A 193 -2.88 10.57 1.80
C ILE A 193 -1.78 11.05 0.85
N ILE A 194 -1.00 12.04 1.31
CA ILE A 194 0.12 12.62 0.58
C ILE A 194 1.41 12.24 1.28
N CYS A 195 2.20 11.41 0.62
CA CYS A 195 3.51 10.97 1.09
C CYS A 195 4.60 11.74 0.35
N GLU A 196 5.10 12.81 0.97
CA GLU A 196 6.18 13.61 0.39
C GLU A 196 7.47 13.41 1.17
N GLY A 197 8.61 13.55 0.49
CA GLY A 197 9.90 13.38 1.13
C GLY A 197 10.25 11.91 1.37
N PHE A 198 10.98 11.57 2.42
CA PHE A 198 11.66 10.27 2.50
C PHE A 198 11.41 9.44 3.76
N SER A 199 11.44 8.12 3.57
CA SER A 199 11.52 7.10 4.62
C SER A 199 10.38 7.11 5.64
N GLY A 200 9.14 7.32 5.18
CA GLY A 200 7.94 7.22 6.01
C GLY A 200 7.17 5.91 5.82
N SER A 201 6.08 5.75 6.57
CA SER A 201 5.20 4.58 6.47
C SER A 201 3.71 4.90 6.61
N VAL A 202 2.89 4.14 5.89
CA VAL A 202 1.42 4.18 5.96
C VAL A 202 0.94 2.75 6.13
N GLU A 203 0.24 2.47 7.23
CA GLU A 203 -0.12 1.10 7.56
C GLU A 203 -1.57 0.96 7.97
N ARG A 204 -2.31 0.02 7.36
CA ARG A 204 -3.72 -0.19 7.70
C ARG A 204 -4.49 1.13 7.62
N CYS A 205 -4.28 1.89 6.56
CA CYS A 205 -4.98 3.15 6.33
C CYS A 205 -5.91 3.04 5.12
N ARG A 206 -6.88 3.94 5.05
CA ARG A 206 -7.87 4.00 3.97
C ARG A 206 -8.10 5.43 3.50
N SER A 207 -8.24 5.60 2.20
CA SER A 207 -8.69 6.85 1.58
C SER A 207 -9.79 6.55 0.59
N ASN A 208 -11.02 6.90 0.95
CA ASN A 208 -12.22 6.50 0.25
C ASN A 208 -12.90 7.70 -0.43
N LEU A 209 -13.37 7.49 -1.67
CA LEU A 209 -14.13 8.45 -2.46
C LEU A 209 -13.45 9.84 -2.56
N MET A 210 -12.13 9.84 -2.74
CA MET A 210 -11.39 11.09 -2.96
C MET A 210 -11.69 11.66 -4.34
N LYS A 211 -11.85 12.99 -4.46
CA LYS A 211 -12.00 13.66 -5.77
C LYS A 211 -10.66 13.69 -6.52
N GLY A 212 -9.56 13.88 -5.80
CA GLY A 212 -8.20 13.63 -6.29
C GLY A 212 -7.74 12.21 -6.02
N PHE A 213 -6.42 11.98 -6.06
CA PHE A 213 -5.81 10.69 -5.78
C PHE A 213 -6.06 10.23 -4.35
N ALA A 214 -6.27 8.93 -4.14
CA ALA A 214 -6.44 8.36 -2.79
C ALA A 214 -5.11 8.29 -2.03
N LEU A 215 -4.03 8.01 -2.75
CA LEU A 215 -2.65 8.06 -2.26
C LEU A 215 -1.78 8.69 -3.35
N CYS A 216 -0.88 9.60 -2.97
CA CYS A 216 0.06 10.14 -3.94
C CYS A 216 1.44 10.43 -3.36
N PHE A 217 2.43 10.37 -4.25
CA PHE A 217 3.83 10.58 -3.97
C PHE A 217 4.36 11.77 -4.78
N PRO A 218 4.01 13.02 -4.42
CA PRO A 218 4.47 14.17 -5.20
C PRO A 218 5.98 14.41 -5.03
N GLY A 219 6.57 15.09 -6.01
CA GLY A 219 7.94 15.61 -5.92
C GLY A 219 9.01 14.51 -5.89
N ASN A 220 9.89 14.56 -4.89
CA ASN A 220 11.02 13.64 -4.73
C ASN A 220 10.77 12.57 -3.66
N ALA A 221 9.53 12.10 -3.54
CA ALA A 221 9.15 11.10 -2.56
C ALA A 221 9.96 9.80 -2.71
N GLY A 222 10.27 9.13 -1.60
CA GLY A 222 11.18 7.98 -1.64
C GLY A 222 11.29 7.13 -0.39
N GLY A 223 11.47 5.83 -0.53
CA GLY A 223 11.65 4.92 0.61
C GLY A 223 10.41 4.77 1.49
N TRP A 224 9.24 5.04 0.94
CA TRP A 224 7.97 4.87 1.64
C TRP A 224 7.56 3.41 1.70
N ASN A 225 7.03 2.99 2.84
CA ASN A 225 6.48 1.67 3.06
C ASN A 225 4.97 1.76 3.28
N ILE A 226 4.19 1.23 2.34
CA ILE A 226 2.74 1.21 2.37
C ILE A 226 2.29 -0.23 2.58
N THR A 227 1.59 -0.50 3.68
CA THR A 227 1.12 -1.85 4.01
C THR A 227 -0.36 -1.84 4.34
N SER A 228 -1.14 -2.74 3.72
CA SER A 228 -2.58 -2.85 3.97
C SER A 228 -3.29 -1.52 3.72
N PHE A 229 -3.28 -1.03 2.48
CA PHE A 229 -3.94 0.23 2.11
C PHE A 229 -5.16 -0.02 1.24
N GLU A 230 -6.27 0.63 1.59
CA GLU A 230 -7.49 0.67 0.77
C GLU A 230 -7.68 2.06 0.15
N GLY A 231 -7.82 2.12 -1.17
CA GLY A 231 -7.98 3.37 -1.90
C GLY A 231 -9.17 3.35 -2.87
N SER A 232 -9.94 4.43 -2.91
CA SER A 232 -10.92 4.66 -3.99
C SER A 232 -11.03 6.15 -4.33
N THR A 233 -11.34 6.43 -5.59
CA THR A 233 -11.62 7.79 -6.07
C THR A 233 -13.07 7.90 -6.48
N PHE A 234 -13.59 9.12 -6.49
CA PHE A 234 -14.95 9.41 -6.96
C PHE A 234 -15.08 9.20 -8.48
N GLU A 235 -14.00 9.43 -9.23
CA GLU A 235 -13.92 9.26 -10.69
C GLU A 235 -12.89 8.19 -11.07
N PRO A 236 -13.15 6.91 -10.79
CA PRO A 236 -12.15 5.84 -10.88
C PRO A 236 -11.66 5.53 -12.31
N ALA A 237 -12.39 6.02 -13.34
CA ALA A 237 -12.00 5.85 -14.73
C ALA A 237 -10.96 6.88 -15.21
N THR A 238 -10.88 8.05 -14.57
CA THR A 238 -10.05 9.18 -15.03
C THR A 238 -9.05 9.67 -13.98
N VAL A 239 -9.28 9.38 -12.70
CA VAL A 239 -8.42 9.76 -11.59
C VAL A 239 -7.80 8.52 -10.96
N ALA A 240 -6.47 8.47 -10.93
CA ALA A 240 -5.72 7.36 -10.35
C ALA A 240 -6.05 7.22 -8.86
N ALA A 241 -6.19 5.99 -8.36
CA ALA A 241 -6.24 5.75 -6.93
C ALA A 241 -4.88 6.00 -6.28
N ILE A 242 -3.81 5.55 -6.95
CA ILE A 242 -2.44 5.78 -6.51
C ILE A 242 -1.68 6.50 -7.62
N ASP A 243 -1.12 7.66 -7.32
CA ASP A 243 -0.31 8.46 -8.26
C ASP A 243 1.14 8.59 -7.79
N PHE A 244 2.07 8.25 -8.66
CA PHE A 244 3.52 8.39 -8.42
C PHE A 244 4.07 9.75 -8.83
N GLY A 245 3.28 10.61 -9.47
CA GLY A 245 3.69 12.00 -9.76
C GLY A 245 4.91 12.15 -10.66
N GLY A 246 5.34 11.10 -11.38
CA GLY A 246 6.50 11.15 -12.28
C GLY A 246 7.86 11.12 -11.57
N ILE A 247 7.97 10.51 -10.39
CA ILE A 247 9.25 10.38 -9.65
C ILE A 247 10.28 9.66 -10.51
N SER A 248 11.40 10.31 -10.84
CA SER A 248 12.50 9.72 -11.62
C SER A 248 13.80 9.50 -10.83
N THR A 249 13.82 9.92 -9.55
CA THR A 249 14.99 9.76 -8.68
C THR A 249 15.08 8.34 -8.12
N VAL A 250 16.29 7.86 -7.79
CA VAL A 250 16.56 6.49 -7.30
C VAL A 250 16.02 6.29 -5.88
N ARG A 251 14.71 6.11 -5.77
CA ARG A 251 13.99 6.16 -4.51
C ARG A 251 12.73 5.28 -4.56
N PRO A 252 12.86 3.97 -4.34
CA PRO A 252 11.73 3.06 -4.51
C PRO A 252 10.65 3.28 -3.46
N ILE A 253 9.40 3.07 -3.87
CA ILE A 253 8.22 3.01 -3.00
C ILE A 253 7.83 1.53 -2.86
N PHE A 254 7.62 1.08 -1.63
CA PHE A 254 7.25 -0.30 -1.32
C PHE A 254 5.77 -0.37 -0.96
N LEU A 255 5.04 -1.26 -1.63
CA LEU A 255 3.61 -1.44 -1.43
C LEU A 255 3.27 -2.92 -1.21
N ARG A 256 2.50 -3.21 -0.16
CA ARG A 256 2.01 -4.57 0.13
C ARG A 256 0.56 -4.54 0.60
N GLY A 257 -0.25 -5.49 0.15
CA GLY A 257 -1.63 -5.61 0.64
C GLY A 257 -2.49 -4.43 0.18
N ILE A 258 -2.44 -4.11 -1.11
CA ILE A 258 -3.10 -2.91 -1.65
C ILE A 258 -4.42 -3.28 -2.32
N TRP A 259 -5.49 -2.61 -1.92
CA TRP A 259 -6.80 -2.76 -2.54
C TRP A 259 -7.28 -1.42 -3.10
N CYS A 260 -7.41 -1.33 -4.42
CA CYS A 260 -8.00 -0.16 -5.10
C CYS A 260 -9.27 -0.55 -5.88
N SER A 261 -10.41 -0.69 -5.18
CA SER A 261 -11.71 -1.07 -5.77
C SER A 261 -12.13 -0.11 -6.88
N GLY A 262 -11.95 -0.51 -8.14
CA GLY A 262 -12.32 0.32 -9.29
C GLY A 262 -11.22 1.27 -9.76
N GLY A 263 -10.23 1.58 -8.91
CA GLY A 263 -9.15 2.50 -9.25
C GLY A 263 -7.98 1.85 -10.00
N PHE A 264 -7.14 2.71 -10.59
CA PHE A 264 -5.88 2.34 -11.22
C PHE A 264 -4.70 2.99 -10.51
N ILE A 265 -3.51 2.42 -10.70
CA ILE A 265 -2.24 3.06 -10.33
C ILE A 265 -1.64 3.75 -11.56
N ASP A 266 -1.16 4.98 -11.40
CA ASP A 266 -0.41 5.70 -12.44
C ASP A 266 1.07 5.79 -12.04
N VAL A 267 1.92 5.18 -12.88
CA VAL A 267 3.38 5.23 -12.75
C VAL A 267 4.03 5.88 -13.97
N THR A 268 3.24 6.54 -14.83
CA THR A 268 3.72 7.21 -16.03
C THR A 268 4.84 8.21 -15.69
N GLY A 269 5.90 8.23 -16.50
CA GLY A 269 7.04 9.11 -16.30
C GLY A 269 7.88 8.79 -15.06
N SER A 270 7.54 7.75 -14.29
CA SER A 270 8.24 7.43 -13.05
C SER A 270 9.37 6.42 -13.29
N GLY A 271 10.61 6.84 -13.07
CA GLY A 271 11.80 5.99 -13.20
C GLY A 271 12.34 5.52 -11.85
N ASN A 272 13.08 4.41 -11.83
CA ASN A 272 13.75 3.87 -10.64
C ASN A 272 12.83 3.34 -9.53
N GLY A 273 11.65 2.86 -9.96
CA GLY A 273 11.02 1.68 -9.40
C GLY A 273 10.03 1.88 -8.26
N CYS A 274 9.00 1.05 -8.28
CA CYS A 274 8.22 0.67 -7.12
C CYS A 274 8.36 -0.84 -6.93
N SER A 275 8.13 -1.33 -5.72
CA SER A 275 7.98 -2.76 -5.48
C SER A 275 6.64 -2.99 -4.81
N MET A 276 5.72 -3.58 -5.56
CA MET A 276 4.34 -3.78 -5.18
C MET A 276 3.99 -5.28 -5.17
N SER A 277 3.38 -5.73 -4.08
CA SER A 277 2.96 -7.12 -3.91
C SER A 277 1.59 -7.23 -3.25
N GLU A 278 0.90 -8.35 -3.45
CA GLU A 278 -0.38 -8.66 -2.77
C GLU A 278 -1.42 -7.57 -3.02
N PHE A 279 -1.85 -7.43 -4.28
CA PHE A 279 -2.72 -6.31 -4.66
C PHE A 279 -3.92 -6.70 -5.51
N TYR A 280 -4.95 -5.86 -5.43
CA TYR A 280 -6.06 -5.81 -6.38
C TYR A 280 -6.29 -4.39 -6.86
N MET A 281 -6.31 -4.19 -8.17
CA MET A 281 -6.71 -2.92 -8.79
C MET A 281 -7.32 -3.16 -10.18
N THR A 282 -7.99 -2.16 -10.74
CA THR A 282 -8.61 -2.28 -12.06
C THR A 282 -7.54 -2.40 -13.14
N THR A 283 -6.61 -1.45 -13.21
CA THR A 283 -5.56 -1.45 -14.24
C THR A 283 -4.30 -0.72 -13.75
N LEU A 284 -3.27 -0.77 -14.57
CA LEU A 284 -2.02 -0.06 -14.43
C LEU A 284 -1.87 0.92 -15.59
N LYS A 285 -1.51 2.16 -15.29
CA LYS A 285 -1.03 3.09 -16.30
C LYS A 285 0.49 3.15 -16.20
N HIS A 286 1.15 2.28 -16.97
CA HIS A 286 2.62 2.19 -16.99
C HIS A 286 3.21 3.35 -17.80
N GLY A 287 2.83 3.50 -19.07
CA GLY A 287 3.19 4.67 -19.88
C GLY A 287 4.70 4.83 -20.17
N ALA A 288 5.02 5.79 -21.04
CA ALA A 288 6.42 6.11 -21.37
C ALA A 288 7.15 6.68 -20.15
N GLY A 289 8.45 6.38 -20.03
CA GLY A 289 9.27 6.81 -18.89
C GLY A 289 9.08 5.98 -17.62
N ALA A 290 8.08 5.09 -17.55
CA ALA A 290 8.00 4.13 -16.48
C ALA A 290 9.07 3.05 -16.62
N GLY A 291 9.83 2.83 -15.56
CA GLY A 291 10.84 1.79 -15.58
C GLY A 291 11.29 1.30 -14.23
N LEU A 292 11.84 0.08 -14.25
CA LEU A 292 12.33 -0.65 -13.07
C LEU A 292 11.23 -0.90 -12.01
N MET A 293 9.99 -1.10 -12.46
CA MET A 293 8.86 -1.41 -11.57
C MET A 293 8.82 -2.91 -11.27
N HIS A 294 8.44 -3.29 -10.05
CA HIS A 294 8.28 -4.68 -9.64
C HIS A 294 6.86 -4.91 -9.14
N PHE A 295 6.08 -5.73 -9.86
CA PHE A 295 4.74 -6.13 -9.47
C PHE A 295 4.69 -7.64 -9.22
N ALA A 296 4.18 -8.07 -8.07
CA ALA A 296 4.10 -9.48 -7.73
C ALA A 296 2.78 -9.89 -7.06
N ASN A 297 2.36 -11.15 -7.24
CA ASN A 297 1.30 -11.80 -6.48
C ASN A 297 0.02 -10.96 -6.36
N GLY A 298 -0.52 -10.49 -7.48
CA GLY A 298 -1.63 -9.55 -7.51
C GLY A 298 -2.52 -9.73 -8.73
N ARG A 299 -3.51 -8.85 -8.84
CA ARG A 299 -4.51 -8.92 -9.91
C ARG A 299 -4.82 -7.55 -10.49
N PHE A 300 -4.83 -7.49 -11.82
CA PHE A 300 -5.43 -6.40 -12.59
C PHE A 300 -6.79 -6.86 -13.13
N GLY A 301 -7.86 -6.22 -12.65
CA GLY A 301 -9.24 -6.65 -12.87
C GLY A 301 -9.91 -6.17 -14.17
N ASN A 302 -9.29 -5.27 -14.92
CA ASN A 302 -9.86 -4.73 -16.16
C ASN A 302 -9.72 -5.74 -17.31
N THR A 303 -10.80 -5.92 -18.08
CA THR A 303 -10.83 -6.75 -19.29
C THR A 303 -10.34 -6.01 -20.53
N SER A 304 -10.29 -4.68 -20.51
CA SER A 304 -9.67 -3.89 -21.59
C SER A 304 -8.15 -4.13 -21.63
N PRO A 305 -7.52 -4.08 -22.82
CA PRO A 305 -6.08 -4.28 -22.94
C PRO A 305 -5.27 -3.32 -22.07
N LEU A 306 -4.34 -3.88 -21.29
CA LEU A 306 -3.33 -3.14 -20.56
C LEU A 306 -2.17 -2.80 -21.51
N ILE A 307 -1.81 -1.52 -21.58
CA ILE A 307 -0.63 -1.07 -22.33
C ILE A 307 0.57 -0.96 -21.39
N VAL A 308 1.63 -1.69 -21.72
CA VAL A 308 2.93 -1.62 -21.05
C VAL A 308 3.96 -1.02 -22.01
N SER A 309 4.70 -0.02 -21.56
CA SER A 309 5.75 0.65 -22.35
C SER A 309 6.91 1.06 -21.43
N GLY A 310 7.93 1.78 -21.89
CA GLY A 310 9.08 2.09 -21.05
C GLY A 310 10.03 0.89 -20.92
N GLY A 311 10.61 0.63 -19.75
CA GLY A 311 11.54 -0.50 -19.67
C GLY A 311 12.01 -1.01 -18.32
N GLY A 312 12.44 -2.28 -18.31
CA GLY A 312 13.05 -2.95 -17.17
C GLY A 312 12.08 -3.35 -16.04
N SER A 313 10.77 -3.28 -16.28
CA SER A 313 9.77 -3.67 -15.28
C SER A 313 9.51 -5.18 -15.25
N THR A 314 9.21 -5.70 -14.07
CA THR A 314 8.94 -7.11 -13.82
C THR A 314 7.54 -7.33 -13.27
N PHE A 315 6.89 -8.38 -13.76
CA PHE A 315 5.56 -8.83 -13.38
C PHE A 315 5.66 -10.32 -13.05
N THR A 316 5.33 -10.70 -11.82
CA THR A 316 5.48 -12.09 -11.35
C THR A 316 4.21 -12.59 -10.67
N GLY A 317 3.64 -13.71 -11.10
CA GLY A 317 2.45 -14.25 -10.44
C GLY A 317 1.25 -13.29 -10.49
N ILE A 318 1.11 -12.55 -11.60
CA ILE A 318 0.00 -11.60 -11.78
C ILE A 318 -1.09 -12.24 -12.63
N SER A 319 -2.34 -12.17 -12.16
CA SER A 319 -3.51 -12.47 -12.98
C SER A 319 -4.00 -11.20 -13.69
N PHE A 320 -3.91 -11.17 -15.02
CA PHE A 320 -4.48 -10.12 -15.84
C PHE A 320 -5.86 -10.57 -16.37
N ALA A 321 -6.91 -9.79 -16.11
CA ALA A 321 -8.24 -10.10 -16.63
C ALA A 321 -8.40 -9.79 -18.13
N GLY A 322 -7.61 -8.85 -18.66
CA GLY A 322 -7.53 -8.49 -20.07
C GLY A 322 -6.16 -8.81 -20.67
N ALA A 323 -6.04 -8.64 -21.99
CA ALA A 323 -4.76 -8.80 -22.68
C ALA A 323 -3.73 -7.75 -22.24
N VAL A 324 -2.44 -8.07 -22.35
CA VAL A 324 -1.32 -7.17 -22.11
C VAL A 324 -0.60 -6.93 -23.43
N ASN A 325 -0.51 -5.66 -23.82
CA ASN A 325 0.16 -5.23 -25.04
C ASN A 325 1.41 -4.44 -24.67
N ILE A 326 2.57 -4.99 -24.98
CA ILE A 326 3.84 -4.29 -24.83
C ILE A 326 4.04 -3.42 -26.07
N VAL A 327 4.13 -2.11 -25.89
CA VAL A 327 4.22 -1.11 -26.97
C VAL A 327 5.52 -0.34 -26.80
N SER A 328 6.45 -0.54 -27.73
CA SER A 328 7.82 0.03 -27.66
C SER A 328 8.49 -0.20 -26.30
N GLY A 329 8.16 -1.33 -25.64
CA GLY A 329 8.64 -1.67 -24.31
C GLY A 329 9.95 -2.45 -24.38
N VAL A 330 10.85 -2.16 -23.43
CA VAL A 330 12.21 -2.72 -23.45
C VAL A 330 12.54 -3.47 -22.17
N GLY A 331 12.93 -4.74 -22.29
CA GLY A 331 13.47 -5.51 -21.17
C GLY A 331 12.45 -5.84 -20.08
N HIS A 332 11.15 -5.86 -20.40
CA HIS A 332 10.13 -6.31 -19.46
C HIS A 332 10.20 -7.81 -19.23
N ARG A 333 9.86 -8.24 -18.02
CA ARG A 333 9.79 -9.66 -17.67
C ARG A 333 8.44 -10.00 -17.07
N PHE A 334 7.76 -10.98 -17.67
CA PHE A 334 6.54 -11.58 -17.15
C PHE A 334 6.83 -13.04 -16.78
N ALA A 335 6.61 -13.42 -15.53
CA ALA A 335 6.93 -14.75 -15.02
C ALA A 335 5.76 -15.33 -14.23
N GLY A 336 5.20 -16.45 -14.70
CA GLY A 336 4.06 -17.09 -14.04
C GLY A 336 2.81 -16.19 -14.00
N CYS A 337 2.65 -15.31 -14.99
CA CYS A 337 1.46 -14.48 -15.12
C CYS A 337 0.37 -15.21 -15.90
N GLU A 338 -0.89 -14.90 -15.59
CA GLU A 338 -2.06 -15.36 -16.36
C GLU A 338 -2.58 -14.22 -17.24
N GLY A 339 -2.98 -14.55 -18.47
CA GLY A 339 -3.46 -13.58 -19.46
C GLY A 339 -2.72 -13.72 -20.79
N GLU A 340 -3.29 -13.12 -21.85
CA GLU A 340 -2.63 -13.04 -23.15
C GLU A 340 -1.63 -11.88 -23.16
N ILE A 341 -0.37 -12.16 -23.54
CA ILE A 341 0.69 -11.16 -23.61
C ILE A 341 1.20 -11.08 -25.04
N THR A 342 1.22 -9.87 -25.61
CA THR A 342 1.71 -9.59 -26.95
C THR A 342 2.70 -8.42 -26.93
N GLU A 343 3.48 -8.26 -27.99
CA GLU A 343 4.37 -7.12 -28.16
C GLU A 343 4.37 -6.60 -29.61
N ASP A 344 4.61 -5.30 -29.77
CA ASP A 344 4.79 -4.68 -31.08
C ASP A 344 6.20 -4.90 -31.64
N SER A 345 6.40 -4.57 -32.92
CA SER A 345 7.69 -4.73 -33.60
C SER A 345 8.78 -3.75 -33.12
N ALA A 346 8.41 -2.70 -32.39
CA ALA A 346 9.33 -1.74 -31.79
C ALA A 346 9.87 -2.19 -30.42
N SER A 347 9.21 -3.17 -29.80
CA SER A 347 9.59 -3.75 -28.52
C SER A 347 10.88 -4.59 -28.62
N ASN A 348 11.60 -4.70 -27.50
CA ASN A 348 12.94 -5.28 -27.48
C ASN A 348 13.28 -5.94 -26.13
N SER A 349 13.97 -7.08 -26.18
CA SER A 349 14.56 -7.79 -25.03
C SER A 349 13.57 -8.25 -23.96
N ASN A 350 12.26 -8.27 -24.28
CA ASN A 350 11.21 -8.70 -23.37
C ASN A 350 11.19 -10.23 -23.20
N SER A 351 10.79 -10.68 -22.03
CA SER A 351 10.72 -12.09 -21.68
C SER A 351 9.34 -12.42 -21.11
N PHE A 352 8.59 -13.25 -21.81
CA PHE A 352 7.28 -13.76 -21.38
C PHE A 352 6.98 -15.09 -22.06
N ASP A 353 6.02 -15.83 -21.53
CA ASP A 353 5.54 -17.07 -22.13
C ASP A 353 4.29 -16.78 -22.96
N ALA A 354 4.21 -17.34 -24.15
CA ALA A 354 3.06 -17.22 -25.04
C ALA A 354 2.91 -18.45 -25.92
N ARG A 355 1.70 -18.69 -26.43
CA ARG A 355 1.43 -19.74 -27.42
C ARG A 355 0.30 -19.29 -28.33
N GLY A 356 0.32 -19.74 -29.57
CA GLY A 356 -0.77 -19.42 -30.49
C GLY A 356 -0.64 -20.11 -31.83
N THR A 357 -1.65 -19.87 -32.67
CA THR A 357 -1.74 -20.34 -34.05
C THR A 357 -2.04 -19.14 -34.94
N ILE A 358 -1.23 -18.95 -35.97
CA ILE A 358 -1.46 -17.95 -37.02
C ILE A 358 -1.87 -18.70 -38.29
N THR A 359 -3.01 -18.37 -38.85
CA THR A 359 -3.49 -18.89 -40.14
C THR A 359 -3.30 -17.85 -41.23
N ASN A 360 -2.93 -18.28 -42.45
CA ASN A 360 -2.64 -17.39 -43.59
C ASN A 360 -1.53 -16.38 -43.28
N THR A 361 -0.39 -16.89 -42.79
CA THR A 361 0.74 -16.16 -42.19
C THR A 361 1.48 -15.23 -43.15
N GLY A 362 0.83 -14.16 -43.61
CA GLY A 362 1.44 -13.13 -44.48
C GLY A 362 2.36 -13.75 -45.54
N TRP A 363 1.85 -14.75 -46.27
CA TRP A 363 2.63 -15.43 -47.29
C TRP A 363 2.78 -14.51 -48.49
N THR A 364 3.99 -14.04 -48.71
CA THR A 364 4.31 -13.00 -49.70
C THR A 364 5.62 -13.33 -50.41
N GLN A 365 5.98 -12.52 -51.39
CA GLN A 365 7.27 -12.46 -52.04
C GLN A 365 7.61 -10.98 -52.25
N ALA A 366 8.90 -10.63 -52.21
CA ALA A 366 9.33 -9.22 -52.19
C ALA A 366 9.03 -8.41 -53.47
N SER A 367 8.75 -9.09 -54.59
CA SER A 367 8.41 -8.48 -55.87
C SER A 367 7.48 -9.40 -56.68
N GLY A 368 6.83 -8.86 -57.71
CA GLY A 368 5.90 -9.61 -58.57
C GLY A 368 4.54 -9.89 -57.93
N THR A 369 3.85 -10.89 -58.46
CA THR A 369 2.50 -11.31 -58.07
C THR A 369 2.58 -12.26 -56.88
N ALA A 370 2.07 -11.82 -55.73
CA ALA A 370 2.07 -12.59 -54.49
C ALA A 370 1.31 -13.93 -54.63
N PRO A 371 1.76 -14.97 -53.91
CA PRO A 371 0.99 -16.21 -53.80
C PRO A 371 -0.34 -16.00 -53.08
N SER A 372 -1.31 -16.87 -53.34
CA SER A 372 -2.62 -16.86 -52.70
C SER A 372 -2.99 -18.25 -52.21
N ILE A 373 -3.50 -18.35 -50.99
CA ILE A 373 -3.76 -19.64 -50.35
C ILE A 373 -4.93 -20.39 -50.99
N GLY A 374 -5.93 -19.70 -51.55
CA GLY A 374 -7.12 -20.35 -52.11
C GLY A 374 -7.80 -21.29 -51.13
N ASN A 375 -8.05 -22.53 -51.56
CA ASN A 375 -8.58 -23.63 -50.75
C ASN A 375 -7.49 -24.52 -50.11
N GLY A 376 -6.22 -24.11 -50.19
CA GLY A 376 -5.12 -24.73 -49.46
C GLY A 376 -5.14 -24.34 -47.97
N SER A 377 -4.08 -24.70 -47.25
CA SER A 377 -3.92 -24.31 -45.84
C SER A 377 -2.51 -23.82 -45.54
N LEU A 378 -2.41 -22.76 -44.73
CA LEU A 378 -1.15 -22.25 -44.21
C LEU A 378 -1.31 -21.97 -42.72
N THR A 379 -0.62 -22.75 -41.91
CA THR A 379 -0.70 -22.70 -40.46
C THR A 379 0.68 -22.58 -39.85
N LEU A 380 0.81 -21.69 -38.87
CA LEU A 380 2.00 -21.51 -38.04
C LEU A 380 1.59 -21.62 -36.57
N ASN A 381 2.01 -22.69 -35.91
CA ASN A 381 1.89 -22.82 -34.45
C ASN A 381 3.17 -22.32 -33.80
N TYR A 382 3.06 -21.65 -32.66
CA TYR A 382 4.23 -21.20 -31.91
C TYR A 382 4.07 -21.37 -30.41
N VAL A 383 5.23 -21.54 -29.76
CA VAL A 383 5.40 -21.39 -28.32
C VAL A 383 6.58 -20.45 -28.09
N ARG A 384 6.39 -19.47 -27.24
CA ARG A 384 7.45 -18.61 -26.70
C ARG A 384 7.71 -19.01 -25.26
N SER A 385 8.97 -19.23 -24.94
CA SER A 385 9.46 -19.38 -23.59
C SER A 385 10.51 -18.30 -23.33
N GLY A 386 10.12 -17.26 -22.58
CA GLY A 386 10.95 -16.08 -22.36
C GLY A 386 11.39 -15.40 -23.67
N ARG A 387 12.65 -15.59 -24.06
CA ARG A 387 13.28 -15.01 -25.27
C ARG A 387 13.48 -16.01 -26.42
N ILE A 388 13.01 -17.24 -26.26
CA ILE A 388 13.11 -18.29 -27.27
C ILE A 388 11.72 -18.52 -27.84
N VAL A 389 11.62 -18.56 -29.16
CA VAL A 389 10.38 -18.91 -29.86
C VAL A 389 10.62 -20.15 -30.70
N THR A 390 9.78 -21.16 -30.51
CA THR A 390 9.71 -22.34 -31.36
C THR A 390 8.45 -22.24 -32.22
N VAL A 391 8.62 -22.47 -33.52
CA VAL A 391 7.58 -22.37 -34.54
C VAL A 391 7.46 -23.70 -35.29
N GLN A 392 6.24 -24.11 -35.60
CA GLN A 392 5.91 -25.15 -36.56
C GLN A 392 5.10 -24.54 -37.69
N LEU A 393 5.58 -24.67 -38.93
CA LEU A 393 4.92 -24.18 -40.13
C LEU A 393 4.48 -25.36 -41.00
N ARG A 394 3.27 -25.27 -41.55
CA ARG A 394 2.78 -26.14 -42.61
C ARG A 394 1.99 -25.34 -43.64
N LEU A 395 2.42 -25.43 -44.88
CA LEU A 395 1.71 -25.01 -46.08
C LEU A 395 1.29 -26.25 -46.86
N GLU A 396 0.05 -26.28 -47.34
CA GLU A 396 -0.49 -27.34 -48.17
C GLU A 396 -1.28 -26.71 -49.33
N PHE A 397 -0.91 -27.08 -50.56
CA PHE A 397 -1.53 -26.54 -51.76
C PHE A 397 -2.87 -27.24 -52.03
N GLY A 398 -3.92 -26.42 -52.14
CA GLY A 398 -5.20 -26.83 -52.67
C GLY A 398 -5.30 -26.58 -54.17
N SER A 399 -6.39 -27.02 -54.79
CA SER A 399 -6.62 -26.87 -56.23
C SER A 399 -6.77 -25.42 -56.71
N THR A 400 -7.03 -24.47 -55.81
CA THR A 400 -7.10 -23.03 -56.12
C THR A 400 -5.99 -22.21 -55.49
N THR A 401 -5.01 -22.85 -54.85
CA THR A 401 -3.80 -22.19 -54.36
C THR A 401 -2.95 -21.72 -55.53
N THR A 402 -2.48 -20.47 -55.51
CA THR A 402 -1.55 -19.94 -56.50
C THR A 402 -0.17 -19.72 -55.89
N ALA A 403 0.86 -20.19 -56.58
CA ALA A 403 2.26 -20.14 -56.13
C ALA A 403 2.90 -18.74 -56.28
N GLY A 404 2.15 -17.76 -56.79
CA GLY A 404 2.68 -16.49 -57.29
C GLY A 404 3.34 -16.65 -58.66
N ASP A 405 3.99 -15.59 -59.14
CA ASP A 405 4.76 -15.61 -60.40
C ASP A 405 6.24 -15.99 -60.23
N GLY A 406 6.70 -16.20 -58.99
CA GLY A 406 8.05 -16.62 -58.67
C GLY A 406 9.13 -15.56 -58.87
N ALA A 407 8.76 -14.28 -58.99
CA ALA A 407 9.71 -13.17 -59.16
C ALA A 407 10.71 -13.01 -58.00
N ALA A 408 10.34 -13.44 -56.79
CA ALA A 408 11.20 -13.49 -55.61
C ALA A 408 10.92 -14.74 -54.75
N PRO A 409 11.84 -15.12 -53.84
CA PRO A 409 11.57 -16.17 -52.85
C PRO A 409 10.36 -15.85 -51.98
N TRP A 410 9.63 -16.89 -51.58
CA TRP A 410 8.55 -16.77 -50.63
C TRP A 410 9.05 -16.39 -49.24
N THR A 411 8.23 -15.61 -48.56
CA THR A 411 8.40 -15.22 -47.16
C THR A 411 7.13 -15.52 -46.38
N PHE A 412 7.31 -15.84 -45.09
CA PHE A 412 6.23 -16.14 -44.15
C PHE A 412 6.40 -15.25 -42.92
N ALA A 413 5.31 -14.63 -42.47
CA ALA A 413 5.33 -13.76 -41.29
C ALA A 413 5.58 -14.57 -40.01
N LEU A 414 6.50 -14.09 -39.18
CA LEU A 414 6.79 -14.63 -37.85
C LEU A 414 5.91 -13.97 -36.78
N PRO A 415 5.62 -14.66 -35.67
CA PRO A 415 4.85 -14.09 -34.56
C PRO A 415 5.57 -12.96 -33.83
N PHE A 416 6.91 -12.99 -33.82
CA PHE A 416 7.76 -12.01 -33.14
C PHE A 416 9.00 -11.70 -33.96
N VAL A 417 9.52 -10.47 -33.86
CA VAL A 417 10.74 -10.03 -34.54
C VAL A 417 11.96 -10.78 -33.97
N ALA A 418 12.84 -11.26 -34.84
CA ALA A 418 14.07 -11.95 -34.45
C ALA A 418 15.13 -10.99 -33.91
N THR A 419 16.09 -11.52 -33.16
CA THR A 419 17.24 -10.77 -32.65
C THR A 419 18.04 -10.09 -33.78
N PRO A 420 18.56 -8.85 -33.60
CA PRO A 420 19.19 -8.09 -34.67
C PRO A 420 20.60 -8.55 -35.07
N ASN A 421 21.30 -9.28 -34.20
CA ASN A 421 22.75 -9.42 -34.30
C ASN A 421 23.24 -10.48 -35.31
N ILE A 422 22.43 -11.51 -35.55
CA ILE A 422 22.79 -12.63 -36.43
C ILE A 422 21.53 -13.17 -37.10
N ASN A 423 21.69 -13.66 -38.33
CA ASN A 423 20.64 -14.45 -38.97
C ASN A 423 20.42 -15.75 -38.20
N ALA A 424 19.16 -16.17 -38.06
CA ALA A 424 18.85 -17.51 -37.61
C ALA A 424 18.80 -18.43 -38.83
N ASP A 425 19.90 -19.16 -39.07
CA ASP A 425 20.13 -19.96 -40.28
C ASP A 425 20.11 -21.48 -40.01
N GLY A 426 20.04 -22.26 -41.09
CA GLY A 426 20.27 -23.72 -41.06
C GLY A 426 19.09 -24.55 -40.56
N MET A 427 17.90 -23.97 -40.49
CA MET A 427 16.70 -24.63 -39.99
C MET A 427 16.15 -25.61 -41.03
N ALA A 428 16.22 -26.93 -40.78
CA ALA A 428 15.74 -27.90 -41.76
C ALA A 428 14.21 -27.86 -41.93
N GLY A 429 13.76 -27.85 -43.18
CA GLY A 429 12.38 -28.03 -43.59
C GLY A 429 12.27 -29.08 -44.69
N ASN A 430 11.04 -29.47 -45.00
CA ASN A 430 10.68 -30.47 -45.98
C ASN A 430 9.66 -29.90 -46.96
N ALA A 431 9.99 -29.94 -48.26
CA ALA A 431 9.07 -29.67 -49.35
C ALA A 431 8.74 -31.01 -50.04
N PHE A 432 7.48 -31.42 -50.00
CA PHE A 432 6.99 -32.68 -50.58
C PHE A 432 6.26 -32.40 -51.89
N ASP A 433 6.73 -33.03 -52.97
CA ASP A 433 6.10 -33.05 -54.28
C ASP A 433 5.15 -34.26 -54.35
N ALA A 434 3.86 -34.00 -54.34
CA ALA A 434 2.84 -35.04 -54.38
C ALA A 434 2.78 -35.73 -55.74
N SER A 435 3.09 -35.02 -56.82
CA SER A 435 3.05 -35.56 -58.18
C SER A 435 4.16 -36.57 -58.43
N ALA A 436 5.33 -36.37 -57.81
CA ALA A 436 6.49 -37.26 -57.90
C ALA A 436 6.68 -38.16 -56.66
N SER A 437 5.86 -37.99 -55.62
CA SER A 437 5.99 -38.68 -54.32
C SER A 437 7.41 -38.56 -53.74
N THR A 438 8.01 -37.37 -53.81
CA THR A 438 9.42 -37.14 -53.45
C THR A 438 9.57 -35.99 -52.47
N ASP A 439 10.50 -36.16 -51.53
CA ASP A 439 10.85 -35.16 -50.52
C ASP A 439 12.10 -34.35 -50.89
N PHE A 440 12.02 -33.04 -50.66
CA PHE A 440 13.10 -32.09 -50.86
C PHE A 440 13.44 -31.41 -49.54
N VAL A 441 14.65 -31.65 -49.02
CA VAL A 441 15.16 -30.84 -47.89
C VAL A 441 15.35 -29.39 -48.35
N VAL A 442 14.88 -28.47 -47.53
CA VAL A 442 15.06 -27.02 -47.66
C VAL A 442 15.60 -26.47 -46.34
N PHE A 443 16.26 -25.32 -46.38
CA PHE A 443 16.82 -24.66 -45.21
C PHE A 443 16.15 -23.31 -45.00
N GLY A 444 15.58 -23.11 -43.83
CA GLY A 444 14.98 -21.87 -43.39
C GLY A 444 16.05 -20.88 -42.94
N GLN A 445 15.79 -19.61 -43.21
CA GLN A 445 16.59 -18.49 -42.74
C GLN A 445 15.67 -17.36 -42.26
N ILE A 446 16.08 -16.71 -41.16
CA ILE A 446 15.46 -15.50 -40.63
C ILE A 446 16.57 -14.44 -40.56
N PRO A 447 16.48 -13.36 -41.34
CA PRO A 447 17.44 -12.26 -41.24
C PRO A 447 17.49 -11.67 -39.82
N GLY A 448 18.67 -11.23 -39.39
CA GLY A 448 18.83 -10.52 -38.11
C GLY A 448 17.90 -9.30 -38.06
N GLY A 449 17.06 -9.22 -37.02
CA GLY A 449 16.08 -8.15 -36.85
C GLY A 449 14.85 -8.29 -37.75
N GLY A 450 14.74 -9.39 -38.50
CA GLY A 450 13.66 -9.66 -39.42
C GLY A 450 12.40 -10.18 -38.73
N SER A 451 11.25 -9.98 -39.38
CA SER A 451 9.95 -10.54 -39.02
C SER A 451 9.45 -11.59 -40.01
N LEU A 452 10.31 -12.02 -40.94
CA LEU A 452 9.97 -12.90 -42.04
C LEU A 452 10.91 -14.11 -42.07
N LEU A 453 10.33 -15.28 -42.26
CA LEU A 453 11.01 -16.54 -42.54
C LEU A 453 11.05 -16.78 -44.06
N ASN A 454 12.19 -17.14 -44.61
CA ASN A 454 12.31 -17.66 -45.97
C ASN A 454 12.88 -19.09 -45.95
N PHE A 455 12.81 -19.78 -47.09
CA PHE A 455 13.45 -21.08 -47.29
C PHE A 455 14.31 -21.07 -48.55
N GLY A 456 15.38 -21.85 -48.56
CA GLY A 456 16.23 -22.04 -49.74
C GLY A 456 16.76 -23.46 -49.87
N ARG A 457 17.19 -23.80 -51.08
CA ARG A 457 17.86 -25.05 -51.44
C ARG A 457 18.93 -24.77 -52.47
N ASN A 458 20.15 -25.28 -52.25
CA ASN A 458 21.27 -25.17 -53.20
C ASN A 458 21.51 -23.75 -53.74
N GLY A 459 21.40 -22.74 -52.87
CA GLY A 459 21.59 -21.33 -53.24
C GLY A 459 20.40 -20.64 -53.91
N ALA A 460 19.27 -21.32 -54.11
CA ALA A 460 18.03 -20.73 -54.64
C ALA A 460 16.93 -20.71 -53.57
N GLY A 461 16.19 -19.60 -53.48
CA GLY A 461 15.03 -19.50 -52.59
C GLY A 461 13.83 -20.34 -53.07
N VAL A 462 13.07 -20.88 -52.13
CA VAL A 462 11.79 -21.56 -52.40
C VAL A 462 10.79 -20.55 -52.96
N ARG A 463 10.15 -20.90 -54.08
CA ARG A 463 9.23 -20.07 -54.87
C ARG A 463 8.43 -20.95 -55.84
N ALA A 464 7.58 -20.36 -56.67
CA ALA A 464 6.68 -21.05 -57.60
C ALA A 464 7.31 -22.23 -58.42
N GLY A 465 8.58 -22.12 -58.84
CA GLY A 465 9.28 -23.16 -59.58
C GLY A 465 10.49 -23.77 -58.85
N THR A 466 10.59 -23.64 -57.53
CA THR A 466 11.72 -24.16 -56.74
C THR A 466 11.22 -24.64 -55.37
N PRO A 467 11.55 -25.88 -54.93
CA PRO A 467 12.48 -26.82 -55.56
C PRO A 467 11.91 -27.61 -56.74
N PHE A 468 10.59 -27.57 -56.93
CA PHE A 468 9.84 -28.14 -58.06
C PHE A 468 8.67 -27.18 -58.39
N SER A 469 7.90 -27.50 -59.42
CA SER A 469 6.69 -26.75 -59.77
C SER A 469 5.56 -27.12 -58.81
N TRP A 470 5.13 -26.17 -57.97
CA TRP A 470 4.12 -26.42 -56.95
C TRP A 470 2.71 -26.57 -57.53
N ALA A 471 1.98 -27.56 -57.06
CA ALA A 471 0.64 -27.94 -57.49
C ALA A 471 -0.18 -28.53 -56.32
N VAL A 472 -1.42 -28.95 -56.61
CA VAL A 472 -2.33 -29.51 -55.59
C VAL A 472 -1.72 -30.72 -54.87
N GLY A 473 -1.83 -30.74 -53.53
CA GLY A 473 -1.33 -31.81 -52.67
C GLY A 473 0.12 -31.63 -52.18
N ASP A 474 0.86 -30.69 -52.78
CA ASP A 474 2.22 -30.36 -52.38
C ASP A 474 2.25 -29.67 -51.03
N ARG A 475 3.35 -29.90 -50.28
CA ARG A 475 3.47 -29.46 -48.90
C ARG A 475 4.83 -28.84 -48.59
N LEU A 476 4.84 -27.78 -47.81
CA LEU A 476 6.04 -27.27 -47.14
C LEU A 476 5.84 -27.36 -45.65
N SER A 477 6.76 -28.01 -44.94
CA SER A 477 6.72 -28.14 -43.49
C SER A 477 8.07 -27.84 -42.86
N ALA A 478 8.05 -27.20 -41.69
CA ALA A 478 9.27 -26.91 -40.93
C ALA A 478 8.98 -26.78 -39.44
N SER A 479 9.97 -27.09 -38.61
CA SER A 479 9.98 -26.78 -37.19
C SER A 479 11.29 -26.06 -36.87
N LEU A 480 11.21 -24.89 -36.28
CA LEU A 480 12.38 -24.03 -36.06
C LEU A 480 12.34 -23.32 -34.72
N THR A 481 13.51 -22.92 -34.24
CA THR A 481 13.66 -22.16 -33.00
C THR A 481 14.55 -20.96 -33.23
N TYR A 482 14.14 -19.78 -32.77
CA TYR A 482 14.91 -18.55 -32.90
C TYR A 482 14.84 -17.70 -31.63
N LEU A 483 15.79 -16.78 -31.49
CA LEU A 483 15.79 -15.77 -30.43
C LEU A 483 15.02 -14.55 -30.91
N VAL A 484 14.10 -14.07 -30.07
CA VAL A 484 13.42 -12.80 -30.32
C VAL A 484 14.33 -11.62 -29.99
N ARG A 485 13.94 -10.46 -30.53
CA ARG A 485 14.59 -9.18 -30.27
C ARG A 485 14.67 -8.87 -28.78
#